data_AF-A0A7X7EVX4-F1
#
_entry.id   AF-A0A7X7EVX4-F1
#
_cell.length_a   1.000
_cell.length_b   1.000
_cell.length_c   1.000
_cell.angle_alpha   90.00
_cell.angle_beta   90.00
_cell.angle_gamma   90.00
#
_symmetry.space_group_name_H-M   'P 1'
#
loop_
_entity.id
_entity.type
_entity.pdbx_description
1 polymer ?
#
loop_
_entity_poly.entity_id
_entity_poly.type
_entity_poly.pdbx_seq_one_letter_code
_entity_poly.pdbx_strand_id
1 'polypeptide(L)'
;LMKQAALFFRRDLLSKIADRQYMLISLLGAPLLAVLLAFFTRNVSGQAYRLSDNENLPAYMFMCVITAFFMGLILSAEEIVRDRKILKRESFLNLSWLSYINSKILMMLLFSAIQTGTFVLAGNLILGIKGMTLTYWVILFSTSALASLTGLNISSAFNSVVTIYILIPFIIIPQLLFSGVLIKFDSLHRGEEAYNEYVPLPGELMPARWAYEALAVEQYGSNRYQENFFEYDMEISQNNWYAAFLAEALWRDLWECRTYIDSSHYSAFVAGNLDRLKRYFYKLSEIAGFDPPPGELISSLSPERFDPATAKYSENYLDTLAFHFKAVRRINTMKKDSVTSALVASLGKPAFIELKERHTNNRLREIVLDEFGTDKIVEGRGKYIQKYEPAYKKPVSVNGRAHFYAPYKKIGGAEIDTLWFNLIILWLASLLLYAALYFKLLRKVVNPAD
;
A
#
# COMPACT_ATOMS: atom_id res chain seq x y z
N LEU A 1 16.43 -22.39 -29.03
CA LEU A 1 16.19 -21.35 -27.99
C LEU A 1 16.53 -21.86 -26.59
N MET A 2 15.81 -22.83 -26.00
CA MET A 2 16.10 -23.31 -24.63
C MET A 2 17.55 -23.79 -24.41
N LYS A 3 18.14 -24.55 -25.36
CA LYS A 3 19.55 -24.97 -25.26
C LYS A 3 20.54 -23.80 -25.22
N GLN A 4 20.25 -22.71 -25.95
CA GLN A 4 21.08 -21.50 -25.94
C GLN A 4 20.93 -20.74 -24.62
N ALA A 5 19.69 -20.61 -24.11
CA ALA A 5 19.45 -19.98 -22.81
C ALA A 5 20.16 -20.72 -21.67
N ALA A 6 20.12 -22.05 -21.67
CA ALA A 6 20.84 -22.87 -20.69
C ALA A 6 22.36 -22.68 -20.78
N LEU A 7 22.92 -22.53 -21.99
CA LEU A 7 24.34 -22.29 -22.19
C LEU A 7 24.77 -20.92 -21.67
N PHE A 8 24.01 -19.86 -22.00
CA PHE A 8 24.24 -18.52 -21.45
C PHE A 8 24.14 -18.52 -19.92
N PHE A 9 23.14 -19.21 -19.37
CA PHE A 9 22.92 -19.29 -17.94
C PHE A 9 24.09 -19.97 -17.24
N ARG A 10 24.53 -21.11 -17.77
CA ARG A 10 25.69 -21.84 -17.24
C ARG A 10 26.97 -20.99 -17.30
N ARG A 11 27.21 -20.28 -18.40
CA ARG A 11 28.38 -19.41 -18.55
C ARG A 11 28.36 -18.29 -17.49
N ASP A 12 27.23 -17.62 -17.37
CA ASP A 12 27.05 -16.51 -16.43
C ASP A 12 27.21 -16.98 -14.98
N LEU A 13 26.61 -18.14 -14.65
CA LEU A 13 26.71 -18.76 -13.33
C LEU A 13 28.16 -19.09 -12.97
N LEU A 14 28.87 -19.77 -13.88
CA LEU A 14 30.26 -20.17 -13.65
C LEU A 14 31.18 -18.96 -13.53
N SER A 15 30.97 -17.91 -14.35
CA SER A 15 31.74 -16.68 -14.26
C SER A 15 31.53 -15.97 -12.92
N LYS A 16 30.29 -15.91 -12.42
CA LYS A 16 29.99 -15.31 -11.11
C LYS A 16 30.57 -16.13 -9.97
N ILE A 17 30.38 -17.45 -9.96
CA ILE A 17 30.93 -18.33 -8.93
C ILE A 17 32.47 -18.27 -8.88
N ALA A 18 33.13 -18.08 -10.03
CA ALA A 18 34.58 -17.91 -10.09
C ALA A 18 35.03 -16.59 -9.42
N ASP A 19 34.23 -15.53 -9.51
CA ASP A 19 34.48 -14.26 -8.80
C ASP A 19 34.03 -14.34 -7.34
N ARG A 20 34.90 -14.90 -6.51
CA ARG A 20 34.63 -15.08 -5.08
C ARG A 20 34.34 -13.76 -4.34
N GLN A 21 35.00 -12.66 -4.72
CA GLN A 21 34.80 -11.37 -4.07
C GLN A 21 33.40 -10.84 -4.37
N TYR A 22 32.98 -10.87 -5.63
CA TYR A 22 31.63 -10.50 -6.03
C TYR A 22 30.57 -11.37 -5.36
N MET A 23 30.76 -12.70 -5.33
CA MET A 23 29.80 -13.61 -4.69
C MET A 23 29.68 -13.39 -3.18
N LEU A 24 30.80 -13.16 -2.49
CA LEU A 24 30.79 -12.87 -1.06
C LEU A 24 30.08 -11.54 -0.77
N ILE A 25 30.44 -10.47 -1.48
CA ILE A 25 29.82 -9.15 -1.27
C ILE A 25 28.33 -9.18 -1.60
N SER A 26 27.95 -9.81 -2.71
CA SER A 26 26.54 -9.88 -3.12
C SER A 26 25.69 -10.73 -2.16
N LEU A 27 26.16 -11.91 -1.75
CA LEU A 27 25.37 -12.80 -0.91
C LEU A 27 25.42 -12.45 0.58
N LEU A 28 26.56 -11.96 1.10
CA LEU A 28 26.68 -11.55 2.51
C LEU A 28 26.28 -10.10 2.77
N GLY A 29 26.32 -9.23 1.74
CA GLY A 29 25.89 -7.84 1.88
C GLY A 29 24.44 -7.72 2.34
N ALA A 30 23.56 -8.57 1.80
CA ALA A 30 22.16 -8.63 2.19
C ALA A 30 21.94 -8.99 3.68
N PRO A 31 22.37 -10.16 4.19
CA PRO A 31 22.20 -10.49 5.59
C PRO A 31 22.96 -9.54 6.52
N LEU A 32 24.14 -9.02 6.13
CA LEU A 32 24.86 -8.03 6.96
C LEU A 32 24.04 -6.75 7.12
N LEU A 33 23.46 -6.23 6.04
CA LEU A 33 22.59 -5.05 6.10
C LEU A 33 21.31 -5.33 6.90
N ALA A 34 20.73 -6.52 6.78
CA ALA A 34 19.59 -6.93 7.61
C ALA A 34 19.94 -6.94 9.10
N VAL A 35 21.10 -7.50 9.46
CA VAL A 35 21.58 -7.52 10.85
C VAL A 35 21.77 -6.09 11.37
N LEU A 36 22.40 -5.23 10.59
CA LEU A 36 22.62 -3.83 10.96
C LEU A 36 21.28 -3.11 11.17
N LEU A 37 20.39 -3.17 10.19
CA LEU A 37 19.07 -2.54 10.26
C LEU A 37 18.27 -3.06 11.46
N ALA A 38 18.18 -4.38 11.62
CA ALA A 38 17.42 -4.99 12.69
C ALA A 38 18.02 -4.68 14.08
N PHE A 39 19.35 -4.67 14.21
CA PHE A 39 20.03 -4.32 15.46
C PHE A 39 19.72 -2.88 15.89
N PHE A 40 19.89 -1.90 15.00
CA PHE A 40 19.66 -0.49 15.33
C PHE A 40 18.17 -0.13 15.45
N THR A 41 17.27 -0.89 14.82
CA THR A 41 15.82 -0.69 14.95
C THR A 41 15.17 -1.56 16.03
N ARG A 42 15.92 -2.41 16.73
CA ARG A 42 15.43 -3.16 17.88
C ARG A 42 15.38 -2.26 19.11
N ASN A 43 14.35 -1.41 19.19
CA ASN A 43 14.15 -0.56 20.37
C ASN A 43 13.68 -1.40 21.56
N VAL A 44 14.34 -1.24 22.71
CA VAL A 44 13.99 -1.91 23.97
C VAL A 44 13.46 -0.86 24.94
N SER A 45 12.15 -0.63 24.94
CA SER A 45 11.47 0.22 25.91
C SER A 45 11.13 -0.58 27.17
N GLY A 46 12.14 -0.93 27.99
CA GLY A 46 11.93 -1.65 29.27
C GLY A 46 12.98 -2.71 29.60
N GLN A 47 12.61 -3.69 30.44
CA GLN A 47 13.52 -4.76 30.89
C GLN A 47 13.71 -5.89 29.86
N ALA A 48 12.75 -6.10 28.96
CA ALA A 48 12.79 -7.12 27.92
C ALA A 48 12.17 -6.61 26.61
N TYR A 49 12.72 -7.06 25.49
CA TYR A 49 12.23 -6.68 24.16
C TYR A 49 10.84 -7.26 23.88
N ARG A 50 9.92 -6.40 23.43
CA ARG A 50 8.59 -6.77 22.95
C ARG A 50 8.37 -6.15 21.57
N LEU A 51 7.84 -6.95 20.65
CA LEU A 51 7.54 -6.45 19.30
C LEU A 51 6.44 -5.39 19.35
N SER A 52 5.46 -5.53 20.25
CA SER A 52 4.38 -4.56 20.45
C SER A 52 4.86 -3.13 20.68
N ASP A 53 5.96 -2.99 21.42
CA ASP A 53 6.43 -1.71 21.94
C ASP A 53 7.58 -1.13 21.08
N ASN A 54 8.01 -1.86 20.03
CA ASN A 54 9.07 -1.39 19.16
C ASN A 54 8.59 -0.25 18.24
N GLU A 55 8.91 0.99 18.62
CA GLU A 55 8.56 2.19 17.83
C GLU A 55 9.19 2.22 16.42
N ASN A 56 10.29 1.51 16.21
CA ASN A 56 11.03 1.55 14.96
C ASN A 56 10.54 0.55 13.90
N LEU A 57 9.53 -0.28 14.20
CA LEU A 57 9.05 -1.31 13.26
C LEU A 57 8.59 -0.74 11.91
N PRO A 58 7.76 0.33 11.84
CA PRO A 58 7.33 0.87 10.55
C PRO A 58 8.49 1.45 9.73
N ALA A 59 9.49 2.05 10.40
CA ALA A 59 10.71 2.54 9.75
C ALA A 59 11.57 1.38 9.23
N TYR A 60 11.71 0.30 10.02
CA TYR A 60 12.38 -0.92 9.58
C TYR A 60 11.72 -1.52 8.33
N MET A 61 10.39 -1.65 8.31
CA MET A 61 9.66 -2.18 7.15
C MET A 61 9.91 -1.34 5.90
N PHE A 62 9.97 -0.01 6.05
CA PHE A 62 10.27 0.90 4.95
C PHE A 62 11.70 0.73 4.45
N MET A 63 12.67 0.69 5.37
CA MET A 63 14.07 0.44 5.01
C MET A 63 14.25 -0.91 4.31
N CYS A 64 13.54 -1.96 4.72
CA CYS A 64 13.55 -3.25 4.05
C CYS A 64 13.13 -3.16 2.58
N VAL A 65 12.04 -2.43 2.29
CA VAL A 65 11.55 -2.21 0.92
C VAL A 65 12.59 -1.48 0.07
N ILE A 66 13.14 -0.38 0.59
CA ILE A 66 14.12 0.44 -0.12
C ILE A 66 15.42 -0.35 -0.34
N THR A 67 15.88 -1.10 0.66
CA THR A 67 17.07 -1.94 0.55
C THR A 67 16.87 -3.05 -0.49
N ALA A 68 15.71 -3.73 -0.50
CA ALA A 68 15.42 -4.76 -1.49
C ALA A 68 15.38 -4.22 -2.93
N PHE A 69 14.76 -3.04 -3.12
CA PHE A 69 14.75 -2.33 -4.40
C PHE A 69 16.18 -1.94 -4.82
N PHE A 70 16.94 -1.32 -3.94
CA PHE A 70 18.32 -0.88 -4.20
C PHE A 70 19.26 -2.04 -4.55
N MET A 71 19.19 -3.16 -3.82
CA MET A 71 19.98 -4.36 -4.10
C MET A 71 19.67 -4.93 -5.48
N GLY A 72 18.38 -5.07 -5.83
CA GLY A 72 17.97 -5.59 -7.13
C GLY A 72 18.43 -4.69 -8.28
N LEU A 73 18.36 -3.36 -8.08
CA LEU A 73 18.81 -2.37 -9.05
C LEU A 73 20.33 -2.45 -9.26
N ILE A 74 21.14 -2.37 -8.20
CA ILE A 74 22.61 -2.39 -8.33
C ILE A 74 23.11 -3.67 -8.95
N LEU A 75 22.59 -4.83 -8.53
CA LEU A 75 23.06 -6.12 -9.01
C LEU A 75 22.94 -6.26 -10.54
N SER A 76 21.89 -5.67 -11.11
CA SER A 76 21.51 -5.83 -12.51
C SER A 76 21.92 -4.66 -13.41
N ALA A 77 22.16 -3.48 -12.84
CA ALA A 77 22.41 -2.26 -13.59
C ALA A 77 23.68 -2.31 -14.46
N GLU A 78 24.63 -3.21 -14.17
CA GLU A 78 25.88 -3.32 -14.92
C GLU A 78 25.99 -4.54 -15.83
N GLU A 79 25.02 -5.44 -15.80
CA GLU A 79 25.11 -6.75 -16.45
C GLU A 79 25.25 -6.65 -17.97
N ILE A 80 24.37 -5.91 -18.63
CA ILE A 80 24.32 -5.84 -20.11
C ILE A 80 25.43 -4.92 -20.64
N VAL A 81 25.76 -3.83 -19.92
CA VAL A 81 26.82 -2.91 -20.35
C VAL A 81 28.19 -3.59 -20.32
N ARG A 82 28.47 -4.44 -19.33
CA ARG A 82 29.73 -5.21 -19.23
C ARG A 82 29.86 -6.26 -20.35
N ASP A 83 28.76 -6.94 -20.68
CA ASP A 83 28.74 -7.98 -21.71
C ASP A 83 28.78 -7.43 -23.15
N ARG A 84 28.66 -6.12 -23.34
CA ARG A 84 28.52 -5.49 -24.66
C ARG A 84 29.65 -5.82 -25.63
N LYS A 85 30.91 -5.87 -25.16
CA LYS A 85 32.07 -6.24 -26.00
C LYS A 85 31.98 -7.69 -26.47
N ILE A 86 31.48 -8.59 -25.62
CA ILE A 86 31.28 -10.00 -25.93
C ILE A 86 30.14 -10.16 -26.93
N LEU A 87 28.99 -9.52 -26.68
CA LEU A 87 27.84 -9.54 -27.58
C LEU A 87 28.16 -9.00 -28.98
N LYS A 88 29.03 -7.99 -29.09
CA LYS A 88 29.48 -7.47 -30.39
C LYS A 88 30.39 -8.45 -31.15
N ARG A 89 31.14 -9.31 -30.44
CA ARG A 89 31.96 -10.37 -31.05
C ARG A 89 31.12 -11.59 -31.43
N GLU A 90 30.09 -11.89 -30.64
CA GLU A 90 29.20 -13.03 -30.86
C GLU A 90 28.07 -12.74 -31.86
N SER A 91 27.92 -11.50 -32.33
CA SER A 91 26.88 -11.14 -33.32
C SER A 91 26.99 -11.93 -34.62
N PHE A 92 28.20 -12.33 -35.02
CA PHE A 92 28.45 -13.17 -36.20
C PHE A 92 27.87 -14.58 -36.08
N LEU A 93 27.58 -15.04 -34.86
CA LEU A 93 27.07 -16.39 -34.58
C LEU A 93 25.53 -16.47 -34.57
N ASN A 94 24.82 -15.38 -34.92
CA ASN A 94 23.35 -15.31 -34.95
C ASN A 94 22.67 -15.83 -33.66
N LEU A 95 23.25 -15.51 -32.50
CA LEU A 95 22.70 -15.90 -31.21
C LEU A 95 21.40 -15.15 -30.92
N SER A 96 20.42 -15.84 -30.34
CA SER A 96 19.11 -15.27 -30.08
C SER A 96 19.10 -14.31 -28.88
N TRP A 97 18.74 -13.05 -29.13
CA TRP A 97 18.57 -12.01 -28.11
C TRP A 97 17.62 -12.42 -26.98
N LEU A 98 16.52 -13.11 -27.34
CA LEU A 98 15.55 -13.64 -26.39
C LEU A 98 16.18 -14.63 -25.39
N SER A 99 17.03 -15.56 -25.88
CA SER A 99 17.67 -16.55 -25.01
C SER A 99 18.68 -15.89 -24.07
N TYR A 100 19.37 -14.84 -24.54
CA TYR A 100 20.29 -14.05 -23.71
C TYR A 100 19.55 -13.31 -22.59
N ILE A 101 18.49 -12.54 -22.92
CA ILE A 101 17.73 -11.80 -21.91
C ILE A 101 17.12 -12.75 -20.88
N ASN A 102 16.44 -13.82 -21.32
CA ASN A 102 15.79 -14.74 -20.39
C ASN A 102 16.80 -15.43 -19.47
N SER A 103 17.99 -15.76 -19.98
CA SER A 103 19.10 -16.25 -19.16
C SER A 103 19.50 -15.24 -18.08
N LYS A 104 19.67 -13.96 -18.46
CA LYS A 104 20.08 -12.90 -17.51
C LYS A 104 18.99 -12.62 -16.48
N ILE A 105 17.73 -12.55 -16.89
CA ILE A 105 16.61 -12.35 -15.97
C ILE A 105 16.51 -13.49 -14.98
N LEU A 106 16.57 -14.75 -15.46
CA LEU A 106 16.53 -15.90 -14.57
C LEU A 106 17.67 -15.84 -13.55
N MET A 107 18.88 -15.45 -13.98
CA MET A 107 20.00 -15.24 -13.06
C MET A 107 19.68 -14.18 -12.01
N MET A 108 19.22 -13.00 -12.43
CA MET A 108 18.89 -11.91 -11.49
C MET A 108 17.79 -12.32 -10.50
N LEU A 109 16.75 -13.02 -10.96
CA LEU A 109 15.68 -13.52 -10.10
C LEU A 109 16.21 -14.51 -9.05
N LEU A 110 17.11 -15.42 -9.42
CA LEU A 110 17.70 -16.37 -8.46
C LEU A 110 18.54 -15.66 -7.40
N PHE A 111 19.38 -14.70 -7.81
CA PHE A 111 20.16 -13.90 -6.85
C PHE A 111 19.26 -13.07 -5.94
N SER A 112 18.27 -12.38 -6.49
CA SER A 112 17.28 -11.62 -5.71
C SER A 112 16.54 -12.51 -4.72
N ALA A 113 16.10 -13.72 -5.13
CA ALA A 113 15.40 -14.64 -4.25
C ALA A 113 16.26 -15.07 -3.05
N ILE A 114 17.54 -15.39 -3.29
CA ILE A 114 18.48 -15.78 -2.23
C ILE A 114 18.80 -14.58 -1.32
N GLN A 115 19.12 -13.42 -1.90
CA GLN A 115 19.47 -12.20 -1.16
C GLN A 115 18.32 -11.72 -0.28
N THR A 116 17.11 -11.60 -0.83
CA THR A 116 15.95 -11.17 -0.04
C THR A 116 15.54 -12.24 0.97
N GLY A 117 15.73 -13.53 0.64
CA GLY A 117 15.50 -14.64 1.57
C GLY A 117 16.39 -14.55 2.81
N THR A 118 17.70 -14.44 2.62
CA THR A 118 18.66 -14.31 3.74
C THR A 118 18.48 -12.99 4.49
N PHE A 119 18.16 -11.90 3.79
CA PHE A 119 17.85 -10.60 4.38
C PHE A 119 16.64 -10.69 5.33
N VAL A 120 15.52 -11.23 4.87
CA VAL A 120 14.29 -11.36 5.68
C VAL A 120 14.49 -12.31 6.84
N LEU A 121 15.17 -13.43 6.62
CA LEU A 121 15.46 -14.39 7.70
C LEU A 121 16.29 -13.73 8.81
N ALA A 122 17.40 -13.07 8.47
CA ALA A 122 18.25 -12.41 9.45
C ALA A 122 17.50 -11.29 10.20
N GLY A 123 16.79 -10.43 9.47
CA GLY A 123 16.08 -9.30 10.05
C GLY A 123 14.90 -9.70 10.94
N ASN A 124 14.04 -10.60 10.47
CA ASN A 124 12.86 -11.05 11.21
C ASN A 124 13.25 -11.86 12.46
N LEU A 125 14.34 -12.63 12.42
CA LEU A 125 14.85 -13.33 13.60
C LEU A 125 15.32 -12.35 14.68
N ILE A 126 16.00 -11.27 14.30
CA ILE A 126 16.51 -10.27 15.25
C ILE A 126 15.37 -9.42 15.83
N LEU A 127 14.40 -9.01 15.02
CA LEU A 127 13.22 -8.26 15.49
C LEU A 127 12.12 -9.16 16.09
N GLY A 128 12.24 -10.47 16.02
CA GLY A 128 11.22 -11.39 16.55
C GLY A 128 9.87 -11.29 15.83
N ILE A 129 9.86 -10.98 14.54
CA ILE A 129 8.64 -10.95 13.71
C ILE A 129 8.22 -12.41 13.44
N LYS A 130 7.07 -12.82 13.96
CA LYS A 130 6.56 -14.20 13.88
C LYS A 130 5.45 -14.34 12.85
N GLY A 131 5.44 -15.46 12.11
CA GLY A 131 4.38 -15.81 11.16
C GLY A 131 4.40 -15.04 9.83
N MET A 132 5.23 -13.99 9.70
CA MET A 132 5.23 -13.09 8.53
C MET A 132 6.46 -13.23 7.62
N THR A 133 7.37 -14.18 7.90
CA THR A 133 8.61 -14.35 7.14
C THR A 133 8.38 -14.62 5.66
N LEU A 134 7.42 -15.50 5.32
CA LEU A 134 7.11 -15.79 3.92
C LEU A 134 6.53 -14.58 3.20
N THR A 135 5.59 -13.90 3.86
CA THR A 135 4.96 -12.67 3.35
C THR A 135 6.01 -11.59 3.05
N TYR A 136 6.91 -11.33 4.00
CA TYR A 136 8.00 -10.37 3.82
C TYR A 136 8.89 -10.78 2.65
N TRP A 137 9.25 -12.05 2.57
CA TRP A 137 10.10 -12.55 1.50
C TRP A 137 9.45 -12.37 0.13
N VAL A 138 8.19 -12.74 -0.06
CA VAL A 138 7.50 -12.62 -1.36
C VAL A 138 7.38 -11.14 -1.80
N ILE A 139 7.07 -10.23 -0.88
CA ILE A 139 6.97 -8.79 -1.20
C ILE A 139 8.35 -8.22 -1.55
N LEU A 140 9.38 -8.46 -0.73
CA LEU A 140 10.73 -7.95 -0.98
C LEU A 140 11.37 -8.59 -2.21
N PHE A 141 11.13 -9.88 -2.45
CA PHE A 141 11.53 -10.57 -3.68
C PHE A 141 10.90 -9.93 -4.92
N SER A 142 9.58 -9.72 -4.92
CA SER A 142 8.87 -9.09 -6.04
C SER A 142 9.38 -7.66 -6.29
N THR A 143 9.67 -6.92 -5.23
CA THR A 143 10.26 -5.58 -5.30
C THR A 143 11.67 -5.61 -5.89
N SER A 144 12.51 -6.54 -5.44
CA SER A 144 13.87 -6.74 -5.94
C SER A 144 13.87 -7.19 -7.41
N ALA A 145 12.96 -8.08 -7.79
CA ALA A 145 12.79 -8.54 -9.17
C ALA A 145 12.43 -7.40 -10.14
N LEU A 146 11.47 -6.55 -9.76
CA LEU A 146 11.11 -5.36 -10.54
C LEU A 146 12.32 -4.42 -10.66
N ALA A 147 13.03 -4.18 -9.56
CA ALA A 147 14.23 -3.36 -9.55
C ALA A 147 15.34 -3.95 -10.44
N SER A 148 15.49 -5.27 -10.47
CA SER A 148 16.43 -5.94 -11.36
C SER A 148 16.09 -5.77 -12.83
N LEU A 149 14.80 -5.80 -13.19
CA LEU A 149 14.38 -5.51 -14.56
C LEU A 149 14.58 -4.04 -14.92
N THR A 150 14.42 -3.14 -13.95
CA THR A 150 14.73 -1.71 -14.11
C THR A 150 16.23 -1.53 -14.37
N GLY A 151 17.08 -2.18 -13.58
CA GLY A 151 18.52 -2.14 -13.75
C GLY A 151 18.98 -2.74 -15.08
N LEU A 152 18.42 -3.87 -15.52
CA LEU A 152 18.71 -4.42 -16.85
C LEU A 152 18.32 -3.45 -17.99
N ASN A 153 17.19 -2.75 -17.88
CA ASN A 153 16.80 -1.73 -18.85
C ASN A 153 17.85 -0.61 -18.92
N ILE A 154 18.28 -0.08 -17.78
CA ILE A 154 19.33 0.94 -17.68
C ILE A 154 20.65 0.42 -18.26
N SER A 155 21.05 -0.79 -17.87
CA SER A 155 22.26 -1.45 -18.36
C SER A 155 22.27 -1.60 -19.89
N SER A 156 21.10 -1.84 -20.49
CA SER A 156 20.95 -1.95 -21.94
C SER A 156 21.04 -0.60 -22.66
N ALA A 157 20.60 0.48 -22.01
CA ALA A 157 20.45 1.80 -22.63
C ALA A 157 21.72 2.65 -22.54
N PHE A 158 22.46 2.56 -21.44
CA PHE A 158 23.64 3.41 -21.20
C PHE A 158 24.95 2.75 -21.60
N ASN A 159 25.93 3.56 -21.97
CA ASN A 159 27.20 3.10 -22.56
C ASN A 159 28.35 2.98 -21.54
N SER A 160 28.18 3.52 -20.33
CA SER A 160 29.20 3.57 -19.28
C SER A 160 28.61 3.21 -17.92
N VAL A 161 29.34 2.41 -17.15
CA VAL A 161 29.02 2.06 -15.76
C VAL A 161 28.96 3.31 -14.87
N VAL A 162 29.83 4.30 -15.13
CA VAL A 162 29.86 5.55 -14.35
C VAL A 162 28.54 6.32 -14.48
N THR A 163 27.99 6.43 -15.70
CA THR A 163 26.70 7.11 -15.93
C THR A 163 25.56 6.40 -15.22
N ILE A 164 25.61 5.07 -15.16
CA ILE A 164 24.61 4.25 -14.48
C ILE A 164 24.62 4.54 -12.98
N TYR A 165 25.80 4.63 -12.35
CA TYR A 165 25.90 4.97 -10.93
C TYR A 165 25.39 6.37 -10.61
N ILE A 166 25.62 7.35 -11.49
CA ILE A 166 25.06 8.71 -11.34
C ILE A 166 23.52 8.67 -11.40
N LEU A 167 22.93 7.79 -12.19
CA LEU A 167 21.48 7.68 -12.35
C LEU A 167 20.77 7.02 -11.15
N ILE A 168 21.43 6.09 -10.46
CA ILE A 168 20.82 5.32 -9.36
C ILE A 168 20.18 6.21 -8.29
N PRO A 169 20.84 7.26 -7.73
CA PRO A 169 20.21 8.16 -6.77
C PRO A 169 18.95 8.86 -7.30
N PHE A 170 18.93 9.26 -8.58
CA PHE A 170 17.75 9.88 -9.19
C PHE A 170 16.56 8.93 -9.34
N ILE A 171 16.81 7.61 -9.30
CA ILE A 171 15.75 6.60 -9.26
C ILE A 171 15.30 6.36 -7.82
N ILE A 172 16.22 6.31 -6.85
CA ILE A 172 15.91 6.01 -5.46
C ILE A 172 15.21 7.17 -4.74
N ILE A 173 15.62 8.41 -4.95
CA ILE A 173 15.05 9.58 -4.24
C ILE A 173 13.53 9.71 -4.47
N PRO A 174 13.00 9.60 -5.71
CA PRO A 174 11.55 9.58 -5.93
C PRO A 174 10.84 8.43 -5.23
N GLN A 175 11.44 7.25 -5.15
CA GLN A 175 10.87 6.12 -4.41
C GLN A 175 10.72 6.43 -2.92
N LEU A 176 11.70 7.12 -2.33
CA LEU A 176 11.64 7.56 -0.95
C LEU A 176 10.52 8.58 -0.74
N LEU A 177 10.47 9.60 -1.59
CA LEU A 177 9.57 10.74 -1.48
C LEU A 177 8.09 10.35 -1.68
N PHE A 178 7.81 9.57 -2.73
CA PHE A 178 6.44 9.23 -3.14
C PHE A 178 5.97 7.86 -2.63
N SER A 179 6.64 7.31 -1.63
CA SER A 179 6.23 6.08 -0.93
C SER A 179 5.01 6.28 -0.03
N GLY A 180 4.75 7.51 0.42
CA GLY A 180 3.71 7.82 1.41
C GLY A 180 4.14 7.63 2.87
N VAL A 181 5.36 7.15 3.11
CA VAL A 181 5.88 6.84 4.47
C VAL A 181 6.59 8.04 5.09
N LEU A 182 7.54 8.63 4.38
CA LEU A 182 8.30 9.80 4.86
C LEU A 182 7.45 11.08 4.81
N ILE A 183 6.63 11.21 3.78
CA ILE A 183 5.73 12.34 3.58
C ILE A 183 4.33 11.78 3.31
N LYS A 184 3.36 12.16 4.16
CA LYS A 184 1.95 11.80 3.96
C LYS A 184 1.47 12.38 2.63
N PHE A 185 0.71 11.60 1.86
CA PHE A 185 0.22 12.05 0.56
C PHE A 185 -0.68 13.29 0.63
N ASP A 186 -1.41 13.47 1.73
CA ASP A 186 -2.24 14.66 1.99
C ASP A 186 -1.42 15.93 2.27
N SER A 187 -0.15 15.78 2.66
CA SER A 187 0.77 16.91 2.93
C SER A 187 1.64 17.28 1.72
N LEU A 188 1.47 16.63 0.57
CA LEU A 188 2.20 16.98 -0.64
C LEU A 188 1.73 18.34 -1.18
N HIS A 189 2.67 19.15 -1.64
CA HIS A 189 2.42 20.50 -2.15
C HIS A 189 1.39 20.51 -3.29
N ARG A 190 0.25 21.19 -3.06
CA ARG A 190 -0.91 21.26 -3.94
C ARG A 190 -1.68 22.55 -3.75
N GLY A 191 -2.52 22.89 -4.73
CA GLY A 191 -3.54 23.94 -4.56
C GLY A 191 -4.50 23.60 -3.41
N GLU A 192 -4.99 24.65 -2.73
CA GLU A 192 -5.61 24.67 -1.40
C GLU A 192 -6.86 23.77 -1.20
N GLU A 193 -7.40 23.13 -2.25
CA GLU A 193 -8.70 22.42 -2.22
C GLU A 193 -8.63 20.92 -2.58
N ALA A 194 -7.44 20.33 -2.73
CA ALA A 194 -7.28 18.98 -3.31
C ALA A 194 -6.95 17.88 -2.28
N TYR A 195 -7.88 17.55 -1.38
CA TYR A 195 -7.76 16.36 -0.52
C TYR A 195 -7.73 15.07 -1.34
N ASN A 196 -6.82 14.15 -0.98
CA ASN A 196 -6.72 12.86 -1.67
C ASN A 196 -7.78 11.88 -1.16
N GLU A 197 -8.73 11.51 -2.02
CA GLU A 197 -9.53 10.31 -1.81
C GLU A 197 -8.73 9.03 -2.10
N TYR A 198 -7.77 9.11 -3.02
CA TYR A 198 -6.93 8.00 -3.50
C TYR A 198 -5.45 8.36 -3.45
N VAL A 199 -4.59 7.34 -3.50
CA VAL A 199 -3.15 7.54 -3.68
C VAL A 199 -2.90 8.41 -4.94
N PRO A 200 -2.02 9.43 -4.84
CA PRO A 200 -1.74 10.29 -5.97
C PRO A 200 -0.93 9.58 -7.06
N LEU A 201 -1.08 10.04 -8.32
CA LEU A 201 -0.44 9.41 -9.48
C LEU A 201 1.08 9.17 -9.33
N PRO A 202 1.89 10.12 -8.80
CA PRO A 202 3.31 9.85 -8.58
C PRO A 202 3.55 8.66 -7.63
N GLY A 203 2.70 8.49 -6.62
CA GLY A 203 2.77 7.34 -5.71
C GLY A 203 2.25 6.04 -6.33
N GLU A 204 1.41 6.09 -7.37
CA GLU A 204 1.00 4.89 -8.13
C GLU A 204 2.12 4.35 -9.04
N LEU A 205 3.06 5.21 -9.43
CA LEU A 205 4.22 4.83 -10.23
C LEU A 205 5.37 4.23 -9.42
N MET A 206 5.40 4.43 -8.10
CA MET A 206 6.51 3.98 -7.24
C MET A 206 6.31 2.54 -6.74
N PRO A 207 7.18 1.57 -7.11
CA PRO A 207 7.18 0.24 -6.51
C PRO A 207 7.31 0.24 -4.99
N ALA A 208 8.10 1.16 -4.43
CA ALA A 208 8.28 1.25 -2.97
C ALA A 208 6.96 1.50 -2.23
N ARG A 209 6.04 2.26 -2.84
CA ARG A 209 4.70 2.50 -2.29
C ARG A 209 3.90 1.21 -2.20
N TRP A 210 3.80 0.46 -3.30
CA TRP A 210 3.03 -0.78 -3.37
C TRP A 210 3.58 -1.85 -2.41
N ALA A 211 4.90 -2.00 -2.37
CA ALA A 211 5.57 -2.95 -1.49
C ALA A 211 5.40 -2.60 -0.01
N TYR A 212 5.54 -1.32 0.35
CA TYR A 212 5.37 -0.89 1.73
C TYR A 212 3.92 -1.01 2.20
N GLU A 213 2.95 -0.60 1.37
CA GLU A 213 1.53 -0.75 1.69
C GLU A 213 1.16 -2.23 1.92
N ALA A 214 1.67 -3.13 1.07
CA ALA A 214 1.45 -4.57 1.22
C ALA A 214 2.02 -5.07 2.56
N LEU A 215 3.25 -4.68 2.92
CA LEU A 215 3.84 -5.06 4.20
C LEU A 215 3.08 -4.48 5.39
N ALA A 216 2.73 -3.20 5.35
CA ALA A 216 2.07 -2.49 6.45
C ALA A 216 0.68 -3.05 6.74
N VAL A 217 -0.15 -3.23 5.70
CA VAL A 217 -1.50 -3.76 5.83
C VAL A 217 -1.47 -5.21 6.29
N GLU A 218 -0.58 -6.03 5.73
CA GLU A 218 -0.52 -7.46 6.05
C GLU A 218 0.08 -7.73 7.44
N GLN A 219 1.15 -7.03 7.81
CA GLN A 219 1.72 -7.10 9.16
C GLN A 219 0.69 -6.66 10.22
N TYR A 220 -0.11 -5.64 9.90
CA TYR A 220 -1.14 -5.12 10.79
C TYR A 220 -2.34 -6.05 10.87
N GLY A 221 -2.95 -6.43 9.75
CA GLY A 221 -4.25 -7.06 9.66
C GLY A 221 -4.25 -8.58 9.74
N SER A 222 -3.21 -9.23 9.20
CA SER A 222 -3.20 -10.68 8.96
C SER A 222 -2.28 -11.45 9.91
N ASN A 223 -1.80 -10.80 10.98
CA ASN A 223 -1.02 -11.49 12.00
C ASN A 223 -1.91 -12.40 12.85
N ARG A 224 -1.30 -13.43 13.47
CA ARG A 224 -2.00 -14.47 14.24
C ARG A 224 -2.92 -13.93 15.36
N TYR A 225 -2.68 -12.72 15.85
CA TYR A 225 -3.60 -12.08 16.78
C TYR A 225 -4.73 -11.36 16.02
N GLN A 226 -4.39 -10.46 15.10
CA GLN A 226 -5.33 -9.57 14.44
C GLN A 226 -6.28 -10.30 13.48
N GLU A 227 -5.90 -11.45 12.89
CA GLU A 227 -6.76 -12.26 12.02
C GLU A 227 -8.11 -12.62 12.68
N ASN A 228 -8.14 -12.75 14.01
CA ASN A 228 -9.34 -13.07 14.78
C ASN A 228 -10.29 -11.87 14.96
N PHE A 229 -9.81 -10.64 14.73
CA PHE A 229 -10.48 -9.40 15.10
C PHE A 229 -10.65 -8.41 13.95
N PHE A 230 -9.86 -8.54 12.88
CA PHE A 230 -9.74 -7.54 11.82
C PHE A 230 -11.08 -7.20 11.17
N GLU A 231 -11.87 -8.20 10.78
CA GLU A 231 -13.18 -7.97 10.14
C GLU A 231 -14.15 -7.25 11.09
N TYR A 232 -14.19 -7.64 12.36
CA TYR A 232 -15.04 -6.99 13.36
C TYR A 232 -14.62 -5.55 13.60
N ASP A 233 -13.31 -5.30 13.73
CA ASP A 233 -12.77 -3.95 13.91
C ASP A 233 -13.04 -3.06 12.70
N MET A 234 -12.94 -3.63 11.50
CA MET A 234 -13.29 -2.95 10.25
C MET A 234 -14.77 -2.54 10.25
N GLU A 235 -15.69 -3.44 10.59
CA GLU A 235 -17.12 -3.11 10.68
C GLU A 235 -17.42 -2.10 11.79
N ILE A 236 -16.79 -2.24 12.96
CA ILE A 236 -16.94 -1.30 14.09
C ILE A 236 -16.51 0.10 13.65
N SER A 237 -15.34 0.21 13.02
CA SER A 237 -14.77 1.47 12.55
C SER A 237 -15.65 2.12 11.47
N GLN A 238 -16.04 1.35 10.45
CA GLN A 238 -16.81 1.85 9.32
C GLN A 238 -18.19 2.34 9.76
N ASN A 239 -18.87 1.61 10.65
CA ASN A 239 -20.17 2.01 11.18
C ASN A 239 -20.07 3.17 12.19
N ASN A 240 -18.96 3.25 12.95
CA ASN A 240 -18.67 4.42 13.75
C ASN A 240 -18.50 5.66 12.86
N TRP A 241 -17.83 5.51 11.71
CA TRP A 241 -17.66 6.62 10.77
C TRP A 241 -18.99 7.13 10.22
N TYR A 242 -19.88 6.24 9.81
CA TYR A 242 -21.21 6.64 9.36
C TYR A 242 -22.00 7.36 10.46
N ALA A 243 -22.01 6.80 11.67
CA ALA A 243 -22.85 7.29 12.77
C ALA A 243 -22.33 8.55 13.48
N ALA A 244 -21.01 8.71 13.59
CA ALA A 244 -20.40 9.75 14.42
C ALA A 244 -19.73 10.86 13.60
N PHE A 245 -19.22 10.58 12.40
CA PHE A 245 -18.53 11.61 11.61
C PHE A 245 -19.38 12.07 10.43
N LEU A 246 -19.86 11.13 9.61
CA LEU A 246 -20.65 11.47 8.43
C LEU A 246 -22.03 12.03 8.82
N ALA A 247 -22.74 11.38 9.75
CA ALA A 247 -24.02 11.89 10.21
C ALA A 247 -23.91 13.30 10.81
N GLU A 248 -22.88 13.58 11.64
CA GLU A 248 -22.66 14.92 12.19
C GLU A 248 -22.36 15.97 11.10
N ALA A 249 -21.59 15.60 10.07
CA ALA A 249 -21.32 16.49 8.95
C ALA A 249 -22.58 16.79 8.11
N LEU A 250 -23.47 15.80 7.91
CA LEU A 250 -24.77 16.01 7.25
C LEU A 250 -25.74 16.80 8.12
N TRP A 251 -25.69 16.62 9.45
CA TRP A 251 -26.42 17.46 10.39
C TRP A 251 -25.98 18.93 10.30
N ARG A 252 -24.67 19.18 10.16
CA ARG A 252 -24.16 20.53 9.89
C ARG A 252 -24.70 21.08 8.57
N ASP A 253 -24.71 20.28 7.50
CA ASP A 253 -25.29 20.70 6.21
C ASP A 253 -26.76 21.11 6.35
N LEU A 254 -27.56 20.32 7.07
CA LEU A 254 -28.98 20.64 7.33
C LEU A 254 -29.13 21.93 8.13
N TRP A 255 -28.31 22.14 9.15
CA TRP A 255 -28.32 23.35 9.95
C TRP A 255 -27.94 24.58 9.11
N GLU A 256 -26.91 24.47 8.27
CA GLU A 256 -26.50 25.52 7.34
C GLU A 256 -27.60 25.83 6.32
N CYS A 257 -28.23 24.80 5.73
CA CYS A 257 -29.37 24.97 4.84
C CYS A 257 -30.50 25.73 5.53
N ARG A 258 -30.88 25.32 6.75
CA ARG A 258 -31.94 25.98 7.53
C ARG A 258 -31.60 27.42 7.89
N THR A 259 -30.34 27.70 8.19
CA THR A 259 -29.88 29.04 8.61
C THR A 259 -29.83 30.02 7.44
N TYR A 260 -29.45 29.54 6.25
CA TYR A 260 -29.17 30.38 5.10
C TYR A 260 -30.21 30.29 3.97
N ILE A 261 -31.32 29.55 4.16
CA ILE A 261 -32.33 29.31 3.11
C ILE A 261 -32.91 30.61 2.52
N ASP A 262 -33.14 31.62 3.36
CA ASP A 262 -33.71 32.91 2.94
C ASP A 262 -32.67 33.88 2.36
N SER A 263 -31.39 33.52 2.39
CA SER A 263 -30.30 34.38 1.91
C SER A 263 -30.03 34.17 0.42
N SER A 264 -30.30 35.21 -0.37
CA SER A 264 -29.98 35.22 -1.80
C SER A 264 -28.48 35.02 -2.08
N HIS A 265 -27.62 35.51 -1.17
CA HIS A 265 -26.17 35.38 -1.28
C HIS A 265 -25.67 33.94 -1.16
N TYR A 266 -26.31 33.12 -0.32
CA TYR A 266 -25.93 31.73 -0.07
C TYR A 266 -26.77 30.72 -0.88
N SER A 267 -27.59 31.17 -1.82
CA SER A 267 -28.49 30.31 -2.61
C SER A 267 -27.77 29.12 -3.27
N ALA A 268 -26.62 29.35 -3.91
CA ALA A 268 -25.84 28.28 -4.54
C ALA A 268 -25.23 27.31 -3.53
N PHE A 269 -24.79 27.81 -2.38
CA PHE A 269 -24.24 27.01 -1.29
C PHE A 269 -25.30 26.09 -0.67
N VAL A 270 -26.48 26.65 -0.36
CA VAL A 270 -27.64 25.90 0.15
C VAL A 270 -28.09 24.84 -0.84
N ALA A 271 -28.20 25.18 -2.13
CA ALA A 271 -28.54 24.22 -3.17
C ALA A 271 -27.54 23.05 -3.25
N GLY A 272 -26.24 23.34 -3.12
CA GLY A 272 -25.18 22.33 -3.08
C GLY A 272 -25.28 21.40 -1.88
N ASN A 273 -25.54 21.94 -0.69
CA ASN A 273 -25.74 21.15 0.54
C ASN A 273 -27.00 20.28 0.45
N LEU A 274 -28.12 20.79 -0.07
CA LEU A 274 -29.35 20.03 -0.27
C LEU A 274 -29.16 18.88 -1.27
N ASP A 275 -28.44 19.10 -2.37
CA ASP A 275 -28.08 18.04 -3.32
C ASP A 275 -27.16 16.98 -2.69
N ARG A 276 -26.19 17.42 -1.89
CA ARG A 276 -25.33 16.52 -1.12
C ARG A 276 -26.15 15.66 -0.16
N LEU A 277 -27.06 16.26 0.60
CA LEU A 277 -27.97 15.55 1.50
C LEU A 277 -28.80 14.49 0.78
N LYS A 278 -29.43 14.83 -0.35
CA LYS A 278 -30.16 13.88 -1.21
C LYS A 278 -29.29 12.68 -1.57
N ARG A 279 -28.09 12.92 -2.10
CA ARG A 279 -27.15 11.85 -2.50
C ARG A 279 -26.76 10.96 -1.33
N TYR A 280 -26.49 11.54 -0.15
CA TYR A 280 -26.13 10.77 1.03
C TYR A 280 -27.32 10.03 1.65
N PHE A 281 -28.55 10.53 1.55
CA PHE A 281 -29.73 9.83 2.05
C PHE A 281 -29.97 8.54 1.28
N TYR A 282 -29.87 8.58 -0.04
CA TYR A 282 -29.89 7.36 -0.88
C TYR A 282 -28.73 6.42 -0.55
N LYS A 283 -27.51 6.96 -0.47
CA LYS A 283 -26.32 6.14 -0.21
C LYS A 283 -26.38 5.45 1.16
N LEU A 284 -26.79 6.16 2.21
CA LEU A 284 -26.86 5.62 3.56
C LEU A 284 -28.03 4.64 3.72
N SER A 285 -29.17 4.88 3.07
CA SER A 285 -30.27 3.90 3.08
C SER A 285 -29.88 2.60 2.40
N GLU A 286 -29.20 2.69 1.25
CA GLU A 286 -28.69 1.52 0.53
C GLU A 286 -27.69 0.73 1.40
N ILE A 287 -26.72 1.41 2.02
CA ILE A 287 -25.73 0.77 2.91
C ILE A 287 -26.41 0.15 4.14
N ALA A 288 -27.45 0.79 4.69
CA ALA A 288 -28.22 0.27 5.82
C ALA A 288 -29.17 -0.89 5.42
N GLY A 289 -29.35 -1.15 4.12
CA GLY A 289 -30.32 -2.13 3.62
C GLY A 289 -31.78 -1.70 3.86
N PHE A 290 -32.04 -0.40 3.92
CA PHE A 290 -33.37 0.17 4.05
C PHE A 290 -33.99 0.41 2.67
N ASP A 291 -35.32 0.54 2.65
CA ASP A 291 -36.02 1.07 1.47
C ASP A 291 -35.46 2.44 1.09
N PRO A 292 -35.54 2.84 -0.20
CA PRO A 292 -35.14 4.17 -0.63
C PRO A 292 -35.79 5.27 0.23
N PRO A 293 -35.09 6.41 0.46
CA PRO A 293 -35.63 7.51 1.23
C PRO A 293 -36.99 7.93 0.66
N PRO A 294 -37.96 8.32 1.53
CA PRO A 294 -39.29 8.73 1.08
C PRO A 294 -39.22 9.78 -0.03
N GLY A 295 -39.91 9.52 -1.15
CA GLY A 295 -39.86 10.39 -2.33
C GLY A 295 -40.30 11.82 -2.04
N GLU A 296 -41.26 11.99 -1.13
CA GLU A 296 -41.71 13.29 -0.64
C GLU A 296 -40.56 14.06 0.04
N LEU A 297 -39.86 13.44 0.99
CA LEU A 297 -38.67 14.02 1.64
C LEU A 297 -37.63 14.45 0.61
N ILE A 298 -37.27 13.57 -0.32
CA ILE A 298 -36.27 13.87 -1.35
C ILE A 298 -36.72 15.04 -2.23
N SER A 299 -38.00 15.10 -2.59
CA SER A 299 -38.54 16.20 -3.39
C SER A 299 -38.54 17.53 -2.65
N SER A 300 -38.69 17.51 -1.32
CA SER A 300 -38.69 18.70 -0.47
C SER A 300 -37.28 19.21 -0.13
N LEU A 301 -36.23 18.42 -0.35
CA LEU A 301 -34.83 18.86 -0.27
C LEU A 301 -34.42 19.72 -1.48
N SER A 302 -35.19 20.75 -1.81
CA SER A 302 -34.88 21.74 -2.84
C SER A 302 -35.01 23.16 -2.26
N PRO A 303 -34.26 24.15 -2.77
CA PRO A 303 -34.34 25.51 -2.24
C PRO A 303 -35.76 26.09 -2.19
N GLU A 304 -36.64 25.66 -3.10
CA GLU A 304 -38.03 26.15 -3.21
C GLU A 304 -39.00 25.49 -2.24
N ARG A 305 -38.67 24.30 -1.72
CA ARG A 305 -39.57 23.46 -0.89
C ARG A 305 -39.03 23.19 0.50
N PHE A 306 -37.77 23.53 0.76
CA PHE A 306 -37.13 23.28 2.03
C PHE A 306 -37.65 24.25 3.10
N ASP A 307 -38.36 23.71 4.08
CA ASP A 307 -38.96 24.45 5.19
C ASP A 307 -38.55 23.85 6.55
N PRO A 308 -38.89 24.48 7.69
CA PRO A 308 -38.55 23.96 9.01
C PRO A 308 -39.10 22.56 9.30
N ALA A 309 -40.23 22.18 8.71
CA ALA A 309 -40.82 20.84 8.86
C ALA A 309 -39.99 19.79 8.10
N THR A 310 -39.57 20.09 6.87
CA THR A 310 -38.68 19.28 6.04
C THR A 310 -37.32 19.13 6.69
N ALA A 311 -36.76 20.21 7.25
CA ALA A 311 -35.55 20.15 8.04
C ALA A 311 -35.71 19.15 9.19
N LYS A 312 -36.79 19.28 9.99
CA LYS A 312 -37.04 18.38 11.12
C LYS A 312 -37.25 16.93 10.71
N TYR A 313 -37.92 16.69 9.58
CA TYR A 313 -38.08 15.35 9.04
C TYR A 313 -36.74 14.75 8.60
N SER A 314 -35.89 15.56 7.94
CA SER A 314 -34.53 15.18 7.51
C SER A 314 -33.64 14.83 8.70
N GLU A 315 -33.72 15.60 9.78
CA GLU A 315 -33.06 15.35 11.06
C GLU A 315 -33.44 13.96 11.61
N ASN A 316 -34.75 13.70 11.75
CA ASN A 316 -35.24 12.41 12.27
C ASN A 316 -34.84 11.22 11.38
N TYR A 317 -34.80 11.44 10.06
CA TYR A 317 -34.34 10.42 9.11
C TYR A 317 -32.85 10.11 9.29
N LEU A 318 -32.01 11.15 9.42
CA LEU A 318 -30.59 10.98 9.74
C LEU A 318 -30.37 10.28 11.08
N ASP A 319 -31.16 10.61 12.10
CA ASP A 319 -31.09 9.96 13.42
C ASP A 319 -31.43 8.46 13.33
N THR A 320 -32.42 8.11 12.51
CA THR A 320 -32.79 6.71 12.26
C THR A 320 -31.63 5.94 11.62
N LEU A 321 -31.00 6.52 10.60
CA LEU A 321 -29.81 5.94 9.95
C LEU A 321 -28.63 5.84 10.92
N ALA A 322 -28.34 6.90 11.67
CA ALA A 322 -27.25 6.92 12.65
C ALA A 322 -27.47 5.90 13.77
N PHE A 323 -28.71 5.73 14.24
CA PHE A 323 -29.07 4.71 15.22
C PHE A 323 -28.83 3.30 14.68
N HIS A 324 -29.23 3.03 13.43
CA HIS A 324 -28.95 1.75 12.77
C HIS A 324 -27.44 1.44 12.75
N PHE A 325 -26.61 2.37 12.29
CA PHE A 325 -25.16 2.16 12.26
C PHE A 325 -24.56 1.99 13.67
N LYS A 326 -25.06 2.70 14.68
CA LYS A 326 -24.69 2.45 16.10
C LYS A 326 -25.06 1.04 16.56
N ALA A 327 -26.22 0.53 16.14
CA ALA A 327 -26.64 -0.83 16.46
C ALA A 327 -25.74 -1.89 15.79
N VAL A 328 -25.42 -1.73 14.50
CA VAL A 328 -24.48 -2.60 13.78
C VAL A 328 -23.10 -2.59 14.42
N ARG A 329 -22.59 -1.41 14.80
CA ARG A 329 -21.34 -1.27 15.57
C ARG A 329 -21.40 -2.08 16.86
N ARG A 330 -22.46 -1.92 17.66
CA ARG A 330 -22.63 -2.64 18.94
C ARG A 330 -22.66 -4.16 18.75
N ILE A 331 -23.34 -4.65 17.72
CA ILE A 331 -23.38 -6.08 17.39
C ILE A 331 -21.98 -6.62 17.11
N ASN A 332 -21.18 -5.90 16.30
CA ASN A 332 -19.82 -6.32 15.99
C ASN A 332 -18.87 -6.23 17.21
N THR A 333 -19.07 -5.25 18.09
CA THR A 333 -18.36 -5.20 19.38
C THR A 333 -18.66 -6.45 20.23
N MET A 334 -19.94 -6.85 20.33
CA MET A 334 -20.31 -8.07 21.07
C MET A 334 -19.71 -9.34 20.44
N LYS A 335 -19.65 -9.43 19.11
CA LYS A 335 -18.97 -10.55 18.42
C LYS A 335 -17.48 -10.58 18.74
N LYS A 336 -16.81 -9.43 18.70
CA LYS A 336 -15.40 -9.29 19.07
C LYS A 336 -15.13 -9.70 20.52
N ASP A 337 -15.99 -9.30 21.46
CA ASP A 337 -15.90 -9.66 22.87
C ASP A 337 -16.11 -11.17 23.09
N SER A 338 -17.02 -11.77 22.32
CA SER A 338 -17.24 -13.23 22.31
C SER A 338 -15.99 -13.99 21.85
N VAL A 339 -15.35 -13.57 20.75
CA VAL A 339 -14.09 -14.17 20.27
C VAL A 339 -12.98 -14.01 21.31
N THR A 340 -12.87 -12.82 21.92
CA THR A 340 -11.91 -12.56 23.00
C THR A 340 -12.12 -13.52 24.16
N SER A 341 -13.37 -13.68 24.61
CA SER A 341 -13.72 -14.57 25.72
C SER A 341 -13.43 -16.03 25.40
N ALA A 342 -13.71 -16.48 24.17
CA ALA A 342 -13.41 -17.84 23.71
C ALA A 342 -11.90 -18.11 23.71
N LEU A 343 -11.10 -17.18 23.17
CA LEU A 343 -9.63 -17.31 23.15
C LEU A 343 -9.02 -17.30 24.55
N VAL A 344 -9.53 -16.44 25.45
CA VAL A 344 -9.08 -16.41 26.85
C VAL A 344 -9.45 -17.69 27.58
N ALA A 345 -10.64 -18.26 27.32
CA ALA A 345 -11.06 -19.53 27.91
C ALA A 345 -10.21 -20.71 27.42
N SER A 346 -9.81 -20.71 26.13
CA SER A 346 -9.00 -21.80 25.57
C SER A 346 -7.51 -21.71 25.89
N LEU A 347 -6.94 -20.51 25.91
CA LEU A 347 -5.49 -20.30 26.08
C LEU A 347 -5.08 -19.94 27.51
N GLY A 348 -6.01 -19.37 28.28
CA GLY A 348 -5.71 -18.64 29.51
C GLY A 348 -5.28 -17.19 29.23
N LYS A 349 -5.58 -16.30 30.18
CA LYS A 349 -5.30 -14.85 30.08
C LYS A 349 -3.81 -14.53 29.82
N PRO A 350 -2.81 -15.15 30.48
CA PRO A 350 -1.41 -14.84 30.23
C PRO A 350 -0.97 -15.14 28.79
N ALA A 351 -1.34 -16.31 28.25
CA ALA A 351 -1.01 -16.70 26.87
C ALA A 351 -1.72 -15.83 25.83
N PHE A 352 -2.95 -15.37 26.10
CA PHE A 352 -3.64 -14.42 25.23
C PHE A 352 -2.91 -13.07 25.15
N ILE A 353 -2.42 -12.56 26.28
CA ILE A 353 -1.63 -11.32 26.32
C ILE A 353 -0.32 -11.51 25.54
N GLU A 354 0.37 -12.63 25.76
CA GLU A 354 1.61 -12.96 25.04
C GLU A 354 1.39 -13.10 23.52
N LEU A 355 0.26 -13.67 23.10
CA LEU A 355 -0.13 -13.73 21.68
C LEU A 355 -0.23 -12.33 21.08
N LYS A 356 -0.87 -11.39 21.79
CA LYS A 356 -0.98 -9.99 21.37
C LYS A 356 0.39 -9.29 21.30
N GLU A 357 1.17 -9.37 22.37
CA GLU A 357 2.47 -8.68 22.48
C GLU A 357 3.50 -9.16 21.42
N ARG A 358 3.38 -10.41 20.97
CA ARG A 358 4.29 -11.02 19.99
C ARG A 358 3.92 -10.80 18.52
N HIS A 359 2.70 -10.38 18.22
CA HIS A 359 2.21 -10.30 16.83
C HIS A 359 1.72 -8.91 16.43
N THR A 360 1.42 -8.05 17.40
CA THR A 360 1.02 -6.66 17.15
C THR A 360 2.19 -5.69 17.30
N ASN A 361 2.00 -4.46 16.82
CA ASN A 361 2.90 -3.33 17.04
C ASN A 361 2.10 -2.03 17.17
N ASN A 362 2.28 -1.32 18.28
CA ASN A 362 1.51 -0.12 18.59
C ASN A 362 1.80 1.00 17.59
N ARG A 363 3.08 1.20 17.25
CA ARG A 363 3.48 2.27 16.32
C ARG A 363 2.99 2.04 14.90
N LEU A 364 2.97 0.79 14.44
CA LEU A 364 2.36 0.42 13.15
C LEU A 364 0.86 0.72 13.16
N ARG A 365 0.15 0.31 14.23
CA ARG A 365 -1.28 0.60 14.41
C ARG A 365 -1.57 2.10 14.33
N GLU A 366 -0.82 2.92 15.07
CA GLU A 366 -0.95 4.39 15.06
C GLU A 366 -0.86 4.97 13.65
N ILE A 367 0.07 4.46 12.83
CA ILE A 367 0.31 4.95 11.47
C ILE A 367 -0.79 4.50 10.51
N VAL A 368 -1.15 3.22 10.50
CA VAL A 368 -2.12 2.68 9.53
C VAL A 368 -3.56 3.08 9.85
N LEU A 369 -3.86 3.38 11.12
CA LEU A 369 -5.15 3.92 11.56
C LEU A 369 -5.19 5.45 11.62
N ASP A 370 -4.05 6.12 11.46
CA ASP A 370 -3.90 7.56 11.66
C ASP A 370 -4.56 8.02 12.98
N GLU A 371 -4.22 7.33 14.08
CA GLU A 371 -4.88 7.50 15.40
C GLU A 371 -4.86 8.98 15.84
N PHE A 372 -3.73 9.65 15.64
CA PHE A 372 -3.50 11.05 16.01
C PHE A 372 -3.84 12.08 14.91
N GLY A 373 -4.38 11.65 13.76
CA GLY A 373 -4.84 12.58 12.72
C GLY A 373 -5.99 13.45 13.24
N THR A 374 -5.94 14.76 13.03
CA THR A 374 -6.99 15.71 13.46
C THR A 374 -8.24 15.59 12.60
N ASP A 375 -8.05 15.46 11.30
CA ASP A 375 -9.13 15.49 10.34
C ASP A 375 -9.65 14.07 10.12
N LYS A 376 -10.79 13.72 10.74
CA LYS A 376 -11.43 12.40 10.55
C LYS A 376 -12.34 12.36 9.32
N ILE A 377 -12.79 13.54 8.88
CA ILE A 377 -13.65 13.76 7.71
C ILE A 377 -13.24 15.09 7.07
N VAL A 378 -13.10 15.09 5.75
CA VAL A 378 -12.78 16.30 4.97
C VAL A 378 -13.78 16.47 3.84
N GLU A 379 -14.14 17.71 3.54
CA GLU A 379 -14.97 18.03 2.39
C GLU A 379 -14.09 18.28 1.16
N GLY A 380 -14.43 17.68 0.02
CA GLY A 380 -13.71 17.89 -1.22
C GLY A 380 -14.56 17.54 -2.44
N ARG A 381 -14.61 18.46 -3.42
CA ARG A 381 -15.39 18.30 -4.68
C ARG A 381 -16.86 17.94 -4.43
N GLY A 382 -17.49 18.60 -3.46
CA GLY A 382 -18.92 18.44 -3.15
C GLY A 382 -19.29 17.11 -2.49
N LYS A 383 -18.33 16.45 -1.82
CA LYS A 383 -18.55 15.22 -1.04
C LYS A 383 -17.66 15.16 0.21
N TYR A 384 -18.05 14.30 1.15
CA TYR A 384 -17.25 13.96 2.32
C TYR A 384 -16.32 12.78 2.06
N ILE A 385 -15.05 12.97 2.35
CA ILE A 385 -13.98 11.98 2.24
C ILE A 385 -13.62 11.50 3.65
N GLN A 386 -13.74 10.19 3.87
CA GLN A 386 -13.29 9.54 5.10
C GLN A 386 -11.77 9.57 5.21
N LYS A 387 -11.27 10.11 6.32
CA LYS A 387 -9.86 10.03 6.75
C LYS A 387 -9.69 9.20 8.02
N TYR A 388 -10.79 8.96 8.74
CA TYR A 388 -10.85 8.08 9.90
C TYR A 388 -10.41 6.63 9.57
N GLU A 389 -9.40 6.16 10.30
CA GLU A 389 -8.92 4.77 10.33
C GLU A 389 -8.72 4.13 8.95
N PRO A 390 -7.72 4.57 8.16
CA PRO A 390 -7.50 4.13 6.78
C PRO A 390 -7.41 2.61 6.59
N ALA A 391 -6.78 1.88 7.53
CA ALA A 391 -6.69 0.42 7.48
C ALA A 391 -8.04 -0.30 7.60
N TYR A 392 -9.05 0.37 8.16
CA TYR A 392 -10.41 -0.14 8.31
C TYR A 392 -11.41 0.51 7.36
N LYS A 393 -11.01 1.58 6.67
CA LYS A 393 -11.84 2.23 5.65
C LYS A 393 -11.99 1.30 4.44
N LYS A 394 -13.24 1.01 4.07
CA LYS A 394 -13.54 0.27 2.84
C LYS A 394 -13.22 1.12 1.59
N PRO A 395 -12.57 0.57 0.55
CA PRO A 395 -12.25 1.30 -0.68
C PRO A 395 -13.53 1.72 -1.43
N VAL A 396 -13.52 2.94 -1.96
CA VAL A 396 -14.68 3.54 -2.66
C VAL A 396 -14.64 3.31 -4.17
N SER A 397 -13.45 3.23 -4.79
CA SER A 397 -13.33 3.05 -6.24
C SER A 397 -13.39 1.58 -6.63
N VAL A 398 -13.94 1.32 -7.82
CA VAL A 398 -14.11 -0.01 -8.44
C VAL A 398 -13.06 -0.33 -9.51
N ASN A 399 -12.05 0.54 -9.71
CA ASN A 399 -11.04 0.39 -10.76
C ASN A 399 -9.63 0.03 -10.22
N GLY A 400 -9.55 -0.44 -8.98
CA GLY A 400 -8.30 -0.78 -8.31
C GLY A 400 -7.62 0.37 -7.57
N ARG A 401 -8.01 1.63 -7.82
CA ARG A 401 -7.51 2.77 -7.03
C ARG A 401 -8.12 2.75 -5.63
N ALA A 402 -7.34 3.12 -4.63
CA ALA A 402 -7.83 3.23 -3.25
C ALA A 402 -7.00 4.26 -2.48
N HIS A 403 -7.43 4.58 -1.25
CA HIS A 403 -6.60 5.29 -0.29
C HIS A 403 -5.42 4.41 0.15
N PHE A 404 -4.39 5.06 0.68
CA PHE A 404 -3.22 4.36 1.22
C PHE A 404 -3.60 3.58 2.48
N TYR A 405 -3.08 2.36 2.59
CA TYR A 405 -3.41 1.38 3.63
C TYR A 405 -4.81 0.76 3.55
N ALA A 406 -5.54 0.89 2.44
CA ALA A 406 -6.83 0.20 2.34
C ALA A 406 -6.67 -1.32 2.58
N PRO A 407 -7.61 -1.97 3.27
CA PRO A 407 -7.52 -3.40 3.60
C PRO A 407 -7.54 -4.29 2.35
N TYR A 408 -8.33 -3.89 1.36
CA TYR A 408 -8.45 -4.55 0.06
C TYR A 408 -8.68 -3.52 -1.04
N LYS A 409 -8.65 -3.96 -2.29
CA LYS A 409 -8.93 -3.15 -3.50
C LYS A 409 -10.08 -3.78 -4.28
N LYS A 410 -10.86 -2.97 -5.00
CA LYS A 410 -11.99 -3.44 -5.83
C LYS A 410 -11.68 -3.33 -7.31
N ILE A 411 -11.93 -4.39 -8.06
CA ILE A 411 -11.99 -4.39 -9.52
C ILE A 411 -13.39 -4.85 -9.94
N GLY A 412 -14.22 -3.93 -10.41
CA GLY A 412 -15.64 -4.19 -10.62
C GLY A 412 -16.31 -4.62 -9.31
N GLY A 413 -16.91 -5.82 -9.30
CA GLY A 413 -17.50 -6.43 -8.11
C GLY A 413 -16.55 -7.32 -7.29
N ALA A 414 -15.32 -7.56 -7.74
CA ALA A 414 -14.37 -8.42 -7.05
C ALA A 414 -13.56 -7.63 -6.01
N GLU A 415 -13.45 -8.18 -4.80
CA GLU A 415 -12.59 -7.68 -3.72
C GLU A 415 -11.30 -8.51 -3.69
N ILE A 416 -10.15 -7.84 -3.75
CA ILE A 416 -8.83 -8.46 -3.75
C ILE A 416 -8.03 -7.87 -2.60
N ASP A 417 -7.51 -8.72 -1.72
CA ASP A 417 -6.66 -8.28 -0.61
C ASP A 417 -5.48 -7.44 -1.09
N THR A 418 -5.13 -6.43 -0.29
CA THR A 418 -4.06 -5.49 -0.65
C THR A 418 -2.73 -6.18 -0.89
N LEU A 419 -2.42 -7.28 -0.18
CA LEU A 419 -1.24 -8.10 -0.44
C LEU A 419 -1.19 -8.55 -1.91
N TRP A 420 -2.21 -9.29 -2.34
CA TRP A 420 -2.26 -9.89 -3.67
C TRP A 420 -2.39 -8.84 -4.77
N PHE A 421 -3.23 -7.83 -4.56
CA PHE A 421 -3.37 -6.74 -5.52
C PHE A 421 -2.03 -6.03 -5.76
N ASN A 422 -1.32 -5.68 -4.69
CA ASN A 422 -0.06 -4.96 -4.80
C ASN A 422 1.03 -5.83 -5.45
N LEU A 423 1.08 -7.13 -5.14
CA LEU A 423 1.97 -8.07 -5.83
C LEU A 423 1.66 -8.16 -7.33
N ILE A 424 0.39 -8.23 -7.71
CA ILE A 424 -0.03 -8.23 -9.12
C ILE A 424 0.47 -6.97 -9.82
N ILE A 425 0.32 -5.78 -9.21
CA ILE A 425 0.82 -4.53 -9.80
C ILE A 425 2.34 -4.54 -9.98
N LEU A 426 3.10 -5.03 -8.99
CA LEU A 426 4.55 -5.17 -9.09
C LEU A 426 4.96 -6.11 -10.24
N TRP A 427 4.27 -7.23 -10.40
CA TRP A 427 4.57 -8.18 -11.49
C TRP A 427 4.10 -7.66 -12.86
N LEU A 428 2.98 -6.94 -12.95
CA LEU A 428 2.57 -6.27 -14.18
C LEU A 428 3.58 -5.21 -14.61
N ALA A 429 4.07 -4.38 -13.68
CA ALA A 429 5.13 -3.42 -13.95
C ALA A 429 6.44 -4.13 -14.39
N SER A 430 6.75 -5.26 -13.76
CA SER A 430 7.89 -6.11 -14.17
C SER A 430 7.73 -6.64 -15.60
N LEU A 431 6.54 -7.09 -15.98
CA LEU A 431 6.25 -7.54 -17.35
C LEU A 431 6.36 -6.40 -18.37
N LEU A 432 5.94 -5.18 -18.02
CA LEU A 432 6.14 -4.00 -18.87
C LEU A 432 7.62 -3.67 -19.06
N LEU A 433 8.42 -3.74 -17.98
CA LEU A 433 9.87 -3.56 -18.05
C LEU A 433 10.56 -4.67 -18.85
N TYR A 434 10.06 -5.91 -18.76
CA TYR A 434 10.51 -7.01 -19.60
C TYR A 434 10.28 -6.73 -21.08
N ALA A 435 9.06 -6.31 -21.45
CA ALA A 435 8.74 -5.94 -22.83
C ALA A 435 9.61 -4.77 -23.30
N ALA A 436 9.80 -3.74 -22.46
CA ALA A 436 10.66 -2.60 -22.77
C ALA A 436 12.11 -3.02 -23.03
N LEU A 437 12.65 -3.95 -22.23
CA LEU A 437 13.99 -4.50 -22.41
C LEU A 437 14.10 -5.34 -23.69
N TYR A 438 13.09 -6.19 -23.93
CA TYR A 438 13.05 -7.06 -25.11
C TYR A 438 13.09 -6.24 -26.41
N PHE A 439 12.25 -5.21 -26.52
CA PHE A 439 12.19 -4.31 -27.67
C PHE A 439 13.24 -3.19 -27.65
N LYS A 440 14.09 -3.16 -26.60
CA LYS A 440 15.14 -2.16 -26.38
C LYS A 440 14.61 -0.72 -26.41
N LEU A 441 13.41 -0.48 -25.88
CA LEU A 441 12.71 0.81 -25.96
C LEU A 441 13.55 1.94 -25.33
N LEU A 442 14.06 1.73 -24.12
CA LEU A 442 14.86 2.76 -23.44
C LEU A 442 16.15 3.07 -24.21
N ARG A 443 16.78 2.06 -24.82
CA ARG A 443 17.98 2.27 -25.64
C ARG A 443 17.69 3.12 -26.88
N LYS A 444 16.57 2.87 -27.57
CA LYS A 444 16.15 3.67 -28.74
C LYS A 444 15.88 5.14 -28.38
N VAL A 445 15.40 5.41 -27.17
CA VAL A 445 15.19 6.78 -26.69
C VAL A 445 16.51 7.46 -26.34
N VAL A 446 17.42 6.75 -25.66
CA VAL A 446 18.71 7.32 -25.20
C VAL A 446 19.73 7.44 -26.35
N ASN A 447 19.73 6.49 -27.29
CA ASN A 447 20.61 6.48 -28.46
C ASN A 447 19.74 6.32 -29.73
N PRO A 448 19.08 7.38 -30.22
CA PRO A 448 18.19 7.31 -31.38
C PRO A 448 18.92 7.06 -32.72
N ALA A 449 20.25 7.12 -32.73
CA ALA A 449 21.10 6.86 -33.90
C ALA A 449 21.55 5.38 -34.03
N ASP A 450 21.23 4.54 -33.04
CA ASP A 450 21.49 3.08 -32.99
C ASP A 450 20.18 2.30 -33.30
#